data_AF-A0A1M7HCP2-F1
#
_entry.id   AF-A0A1M7HCP2-F1
#
_cell.length_a   1.000
_cell.length_b   1.000
_cell.length_c   1.000
_cell.angle_alpha   90.00
_cell.angle_beta   90.00
_cell.angle_gamma   90.00
#
_symmetry.space_group_name_H-M   'P 1'
#
loop_
_entity.id
_entity.type
_entity.pdbx_description
1 polymer ?
#
loop_
_entity_poly.entity_id
_entity_poly.type
_entity_poly.pdbx_seq_one_letter_code
_entity_poly.pdbx_strand_id
1 'polypeptide(L)'
;MEPRLTLEEHQDLATALAGVREELQKRSAQLAAAYPQAGPEAVPEHLLIEALRILESVRYELDAIVGREHPEDDTREVYYPGDGQRATWRPLRQR
;
A
#
# COMPACT_ATOMS: atom_id res chain seq x y z
N MET A 1 17.24 -2.04 22.54
CA MET A 1 16.93 -1.87 21.12
C MET A 1 15.60 -2.57 20.89
N GLU A 2 14.63 -1.89 20.30
CA GLU A 2 13.40 -2.56 19.87
C GLU A 2 13.76 -3.58 18.78
N PRO A 3 13.19 -4.79 18.81
CA PRO A 3 13.46 -5.79 17.78
C PRO A 3 12.91 -5.28 16.44
N ARG A 4 13.77 -5.33 15.41
CA ARG A 4 13.37 -5.12 14.02
C ARG A 4 12.60 -6.33 13.51
N LEU A 5 11.79 -6.14 12.48
CA LEU A 5 11.15 -7.27 11.81
C LEU A 5 12.21 -8.11 11.09
N THR A 6 12.05 -9.41 11.17
CA THR A 6 12.72 -10.36 10.30
C THR A 6 12.25 -10.19 8.86
N LEU A 7 13.04 -10.69 7.89
CA LEU A 7 12.66 -10.64 6.49
C LEU A 7 11.33 -11.40 6.22
N GLU A 8 11.12 -12.53 6.90
CA GLU A 8 9.88 -13.31 6.84
C GLU A 8 8.68 -12.49 7.32
N GLU A 9 8.81 -11.78 8.45
CA GLU A 9 7.74 -10.90 8.95
C GLU A 9 7.46 -9.74 7.98
N HIS A 10 8.46 -9.20 7.28
CA HIS A 10 8.21 -8.23 6.22
C HIS A 10 7.45 -8.82 5.03
N GLN A 11 7.72 -10.07 4.66
CA GLN A 11 7.02 -10.77 3.57
C GLN A 11 5.57 -11.06 3.94
N ASP A 12 5.32 -11.47 5.19
CA ASP A 12 3.96 -11.66 5.72
C ASP A 12 3.18 -10.35 5.71
N LEU A 13 3.81 -9.26 6.15
CA LEU A 13 3.21 -7.94 6.13
C LEU A 13 2.93 -7.47 4.70
N ALA A 14 3.86 -7.66 3.77
CA ALA A 14 3.65 -7.34 2.36
C ALA A 14 2.45 -8.09 1.76
N THR A 15 2.33 -9.38 2.07
CA THR A 15 1.20 -10.23 1.64
C THR A 15 -0.13 -9.71 2.20
N ALA A 16 -0.17 -9.38 3.50
CA ALA A 16 -1.36 -8.82 4.13
C ALA A 16 -1.78 -7.48 3.50
N LEU A 17 -0.83 -6.56 3.29
CA LEU A 17 -1.10 -5.25 2.69
C LEU A 17 -1.56 -5.37 1.22
N ALA A 18 -1.01 -6.32 0.47
CA ALA A 18 -1.46 -6.61 -0.90
C ALA A 18 -2.94 -7.08 -0.91
N GLY A 19 -3.33 -7.97 0.01
CA GLY A 19 -4.72 -8.40 0.15
C GLY A 19 -5.67 -7.26 0.50
N VAL A 20 -5.28 -6.38 1.43
CA VAL A 20 -6.08 -5.19 1.79
C VAL A 20 -6.22 -4.25 0.59
N ARG A 21 -5.14 -4.03 -0.17
CA ARG A 21 -5.15 -3.20 -1.38
C ARG A 21 -6.13 -3.71 -2.42
N GLU A 22 -6.09 -5.02 -2.72
CA GLU A 22 -6.99 -5.63 -3.69
C GLU A 22 -8.46 -5.49 -3.28
N GLU A 23 -8.77 -5.72 -2.00
CA GLU A 23 -10.14 -5.58 -1.50
C GLU A 23 -10.61 -4.12 -1.55
N LEU A 24 -9.79 -3.15 -1.15
CA LEU A 24 -10.11 -1.73 -1.26
C LEU A 24 -10.35 -1.30 -2.72
N GLN A 25 -9.51 -1.75 -3.66
CA GLN A 25 -9.70 -1.49 -5.09
C GLN A 25 -11.03 -2.05 -5.59
N LYS A 26 -11.34 -3.29 -5.23
CA LYS A 26 -12.60 -3.95 -5.60
C LYS A 26 -13.82 -3.20 -5.06
N ARG A 27 -13.79 -2.76 -3.80
CA ARG A 27 -14.91 -2.02 -3.19
C ARG A 27 -15.03 -0.61 -3.74
N SER A 28 -13.93 0.07 -4.03
CA SER A 28 -13.96 1.37 -4.73
C SER A 28 -14.64 1.23 -6.10
N ALA A 29 -14.24 0.23 -6.89
CA ALA A 29 -14.85 -0.02 -8.20
C ALA A 29 -16.35 -0.37 -8.09
N GLN A 30 -16.74 -1.16 -7.07
CA GLN A 30 -18.14 -1.48 -6.80
C GLN A 30 -18.97 -0.22 -6.49
N LEU A 31 -18.44 0.70 -5.68
CA LEU A 31 -19.13 1.95 -5.34
C LEU A 31 -19.20 2.89 -6.54
N ALA A 32 -18.13 3.03 -7.31
CA ALA A 32 -18.08 3.84 -8.52
C ALA A 32 -19.09 3.38 -9.59
N ALA A 33 -19.44 2.09 -9.58
CA ALA A 33 -20.46 1.53 -10.46
C ALA A 33 -21.90 1.72 -9.91
N ALA A 34 -22.06 1.81 -8.59
CA ALA A 34 -23.37 1.85 -7.93
C ALA A 34 -23.90 3.26 -7.67
N TYR A 35 -23.01 4.24 -7.49
CA TYR A 35 -23.35 5.60 -7.10
C TYR A 35 -22.79 6.65 -8.08
N PRO A 36 -23.39 7.85 -8.17
CA PRO A 36 -22.83 8.95 -8.94
C PRO A 36 -21.42 9.31 -8.46
N GLN A 37 -20.55 9.73 -9.40
CA GLN A 37 -19.17 10.14 -9.10
C GLN A 37 -19.04 11.54 -8.46
N ALA A 38 -20.16 12.22 -8.20
CA ALA A 38 -20.19 13.53 -7.60
C ALA A 38 -21.35 13.68 -6.61
N GLY A 39 -21.17 14.57 -5.63
CA GLY A 39 -22.14 14.81 -4.56
C GLY A 39 -21.93 13.91 -3.35
N PRO A 40 -22.85 13.94 -2.37
CA PRO A 40 -22.69 13.24 -1.10
C PRO A 40 -22.54 11.72 -1.24
N GLU A 41 -23.15 11.12 -2.26
CA GLU A 41 -23.10 9.67 -2.50
C GLU A 41 -21.75 9.19 -3.05
N ALA A 42 -20.92 10.10 -3.58
CA ALA A 42 -19.57 9.79 -4.04
C ALA A 42 -18.55 9.71 -2.89
N VAL A 43 -18.88 10.28 -1.73
CA VAL A 43 -17.95 10.39 -0.58
C VAL A 43 -17.37 9.05 -0.15
N PRO A 44 -18.15 7.96 -0.01
CA PRO A 44 -17.59 6.66 0.40
C PRO A 44 -16.53 6.13 -0.57
N GLU A 45 -16.74 6.27 -1.88
CA GLU A 45 -15.80 5.83 -2.91
C GLU A 45 -14.49 6.64 -2.84
N HIS A 46 -14.61 7.97 -2.73
CA HIS A 46 -13.44 8.84 -2.57
C HIS A 46 -12.62 8.51 -1.33
N LEU A 47 -13.26 8.17 -0.21
CA LEU A 47 -12.56 7.75 1.02
C LEU A 47 -11.81 6.42 0.84
N LEU A 48 -12.34 5.47 0.05
CA LEU A 48 -11.61 4.25 -0.27
C LEU A 48 -10.40 4.53 -1.18
N ILE A 49 -10.53 5.45 -2.14
CA ILE A 49 -9.39 5.93 -2.92
C ILE A 49 -8.32 6.54 -2.00
N GLU A 50 -8.70 7.38 -1.04
CA GLU A 50 -7.75 7.97 -0.09
C GLU A 50 -7.07 6.90 0.78
N ALA A 51 -7.82 5.91 1.27
CA ALA A 51 -7.28 4.78 2.00
C ALA A 51 -6.24 4.00 1.18
N LEU A 52 -6.50 3.78 -0.13
CA LEU A 52 -5.52 3.18 -1.04
C LEU A 52 -4.23 4.00 -1.12
N ARG A 53 -4.33 5.34 -1.21
CA ARG A 53 -3.15 6.22 -1.26
C ARG A 53 -2.32 6.16 0.03
N ILE A 54 -2.99 6.06 1.17
CA ILE A 54 -2.32 5.89 2.46
C ILE A 54 -1.62 4.52 2.50
N LEU A 55 -2.31 3.46 2.09
CA LEU A 55 -1.75 2.11 2.05
C LEU A 55 -0.51 2.01 1.15
N GLU A 56 -0.54 2.63 -0.04
CA GLU A 56 0.64 2.69 -0.92
C GLU A 56 1.79 3.48 -0.31
N SER A 57 1.50 4.53 0.47
CA SER A 57 2.53 5.27 1.21
C SER A 57 3.15 4.41 2.30
N VAL A 58 2.35 3.60 3.01
CA VAL A 58 2.85 2.63 4.00
C VAL A 58 3.77 1.60 3.35
N ARG A 59 3.36 1.00 2.23
CA ARG A 59 4.19 0.03 1.47
C ARG A 59 5.51 0.66 1.03
N TYR A 60 5.50 1.91 0.59
CA TYR A 60 6.70 2.65 0.17
C TYR A 60 7.68 2.87 1.33
N GLU A 61 7.18 3.30 2.49
CA GLU A 61 8.05 3.53 3.66
C GLU A 61 8.60 2.21 4.21
N LEU A 62 7.79 1.14 4.25
CA LEU A 62 8.23 -0.18 4.69
C LEU A 62 9.27 -0.80 3.75
N ASP A 63 9.13 -0.56 2.44
CA ASP A 63 10.11 -0.92 1.43
C ASP A 63 11.45 -0.20 1.64
N ALA A 64 11.42 1.09 2.02
CA ALA A 64 12.62 1.82 2.38
C ALA A 64 13.23 1.32 3.71
N ILE A 65 12.38 0.90 4.67
CA ILE A 65 12.81 0.33 5.96
C ILE A 65 13.50 -1.02 5.75
N VAL A 66 12.87 -1.97 5.05
CA VAL A 66 13.42 -3.32 4.86
C VAL A 66 14.79 -3.29 4.19
N GLY A 67 15.00 -2.40 3.21
CA GLY A 67 16.31 -2.24 2.56
C GLY A 67 17.40 -1.63 3.46
N ARG A 68 17.03 -0.93 4.54
CA ARG A 68 17.97 -0.46 5.57
C ARG A 68 18.22 -1.52 6.65
N GLU A 69 17.22 -2.34 6.94
CA GLU A 69 17.29 -3.36 7.99
C GLU A 69 17.99 -4.63 7.54
N HIS A 70 17.86 -4.98 6.26
CA HIS A 70 18.42 -6.19 5.63
C HIS A 70 19.21 -5.83 4.35
N PRO A 71 20.34 -5.10 4.46
CA PRO A 71 21.08 -4.60 3.29
C PRO A 71 21.81 -5.69 2.49
N GLU A 72 22.06 -6.85 3.08
CA GLU A 72 22.65 -8.03 2.45
C GLU A 72 21.65 -8.85 1.60
N ASP A 73 20.35 -8.64 1.79
CA ASP A 73 19.29 -9.35 1.09
C ASP A 73 18.77 -8.58 -0.13
N ASP A 74 18.26 -9.29 -1.14
CA ASP A 74 17.53 -8.67 -2.25
C ASP A 74 16.11 -8.31 -1.80
N THR A 75 15.98 -7.16 -1.15
CA THR A 75 14.73 -6.67 -0.57
C THR A 75 13.83 -5.93 -1.56
N ARG A 76 14.26 -5.76 -2.82
CA ARG A 76 13.60 -4.91 -3.83
C ARG A 76 12.19 -5.35 -4.18
N GLU A 77 11.89 -6.63 -4.00
CA GLU A 77 10.62 -7.25 -4.38
C GLU A 77 9.70 -7.55 -3.19
N VAL A 78 10.11 -7.26 -1.96
CA VAL A 78 9.35 -7.64 -0.76
C VAL A 78 7.97 -6.98 -0.75
N TYR A 79 7.92 -5.64 -0.84
CA TYR A 79 6.65 -4.90 -0.83
C TYR A 79 6.08 -4.64 -2.23
N TYR A 80 6.83 -4.94 -3.28
CA TYR A 80 6.50 -4.65 -4.69
C TYR A 80 6.96 -5.79 -5.63
N PRO A 81 6.41 -7.01 -5.51
CA PRO A 81 6.85 -8.14 -6.31
C PRO A 81 6.40 -7.99 -7.77
N GLY A 82 7.36 -7.88 -8.70
CA GLY A 82 7.13 -7.93 -10.15
C GLY A 82 6.22 -6.84 -10.74
N ASP A 83 5.81 -5.84 -9.97
CA ASP A 83 4.68 -4.97 -10.31
C ASP A 83 5.08 -3.63 -10.95
N GLY A 84 6.37 -3.27 -10.96
CA GLY A 84 6.86 -1.99 -11.48
C GLY A 84 6.24 -0.74 -10.81
N GLN A 85 5.39 -0.92 -9.80
CA GLN A 85 4.60 0.14 -9.15
C GLN A 85 5.46 1.03 -8.25
N ARG A 86 6.62 0.51 -7.81
CA ARG A 86 7.63 1.26 -7.07
C ARG A 86 7.98 2.60 -7.75
N ALA A 87 7.92 2.66 -9.09
CA ALA A 87 8.30 3.84 -9.87
C ALA A 87 7.23 4.94 -9.96
N THR A 88 5.95 4.63 -9.71
CA THR A 88 4.83 5.55 -10.00
C THR A 88 4.25 6.25 -8.78
N TRP A 89 4.55 5.78 -7.56
CA TRP A 89 4.01 6.35 -6.33
C TRP A 89 4.99 7.32 -5.64
N ARG A 90 4.51 8.50 -5.25
CA ARG A 90 5.21 9.42 -4.34
C ARG A 90 4.46 9.47 -3.01
N PRO A 91 5.13 9.30 -1.86
CA PRO A 91 4.46 9.28 -0.57
C PRO A 91 3.78 10.62 -0.26
N LEU A 92 2.66 10.55 0.48
CA LEU A 92 2.04 11.70 1.10
C LEU A 92 3.03 12.31 2.10
N ARG A 93 3.63 13.45 1.75
CA ARG A 93 4.52 14.18 2.68
C ARG A 93 3.67 14.65 3.87
N GLN A 94 3.88 14.04 5.04
CA GLN A 94 3.41 14.65 6.28
C GLN A 94 4.27 15.90 6.51
N ARG A 95 3.61 17.06 6.62
CA ARG A 95 4.23 18.34 6.98
C ARG A 95 4.38 18.46 8.49
#